data_AF-A0AA86V3T2-F1
#
_entry.id   AF-A0AA86V3T2-F1
#
_cell.length_a   1.000
_cell.length_b   1.000
_cell.length_c   1.000
_cell.angle_alpha   90.00
_cell.angle_beta   90.00
_cell.angle_gamma   90.00
#
_symmetry.space_group_name_H-M   'P 1'
#
loop_
_entity.id
_entity.type
_entity.pdbx_description
1 polymer ?
#
loop_
_entity_poly.entity_id
_entity_poly.type
_entity_poly.pdbx_seq_one_letter_code
_entity_poly.pdbx_strand_id
1 'polypeptide(L)'
;MTQFAGKVHGSLARAGKVRGQTPKVAKQDKKKKPRGRAHKRMQYNRRFVTAVVGFGKKRGPNSSENLCEETGQSSEPALPGNFSALRILRLYRGQE
;
A
#
# COMPACT_ATOMS: atom_id res chain seq x y z
N MET A 1 -19.47 58.56 -15.27
CA MET A 1 -19.20 57.14 -14.96
C MET A 1 -19.32 56.95 -13.45
N THR A 2 -20.46 56.47 -12.97
CA THR A 2 -20.70 56.17 -11.54
C THR A 2 -20.81 54.66 -11.38
N GLN A 3 -19.80 54.07 -10.71
CA GLN A 3 -19.87 52.74 -10.08
C GLN A 3 -20.81 52.86 -8.86
N PHE A 4 -21.56 51.87 -8.38
CA PHE A 4 -21.12 50.56 -7.90
C PHE A 4 -22.26 49.53 -7.86
N ALA A 5 -21.89 48.31 -8.23
CA ALA A 5 -22.53 47.01 -8.03
C ALA A 5 -23.82 46.96 -7.19
N GLY A 6 -24.90 46.52 -7.84
CA GLY A 6 -26.17 46.18 -7.21
C GLY A 6 -26.04 45.12 -6.10
N LYS A 7 -26.99 45.17 -5.17
CA LYS A 7 -27.08 44.34 -3.97
C LYS A 7 -27.12 42.84 -4.34
N VAL A 8 -26.00 42.15 -4.15
CA VAL A 8 -25.86 40.72 -4.40
C VAL A 8 -26.60 39.93 -3.31
N HIS A 9 -27.63 39.16 -3.70
CA HIS A 9 -28.31 38.23 -2.79
C HIS A 9 -27.61 36.87 -2.81
N GLY A 10 -26.92 36.59 -1.69
CA GLY A 10 -26.12 35.38 -1.50
C GLY A 10 -24.96 35.70 -0.56
N SER A 11 -25.04 35.22 0.68
CA SER A 11 -23.96 35.45 1.64
C SER A 11 -22.83 34.43 1.47
N LEU A 12 -21.59 34.90 1.58
CA LEU A 12 -20.39 34.05 1.62
C LEU A 12 -20.28 33.24 2.94
N ALA A 13 -21.30 33.30 3.80
CA ALA A 13 -21.30 32.74 5.16
C ALA A 13 -21.08 31.22 5.22
N ARG A 14 -21.29 30.49 4.12
CA ARG A 14 -21.08 29.04 4.04
C ARG A 14 -19.78 28.63 3.35
N ALA A 15 -18.96 29.59 2.90
CA ALA A 15 -17.69 29.29 2.26
C ALA A 15 -16.78 28.53 3.23
N GLY A 16 -16.30 27.36 2.82
CA GLY A 16 -15.36 26.55 3.61
C GLY A 16 -15.96 25.78 4.79
N LYS A 17 -17.29 25.84 5.06
CA LYS A 17 -17.95 25.17 6.21
C LYS A 17 -17.52 23.71 6.37
N VAL A 18 -17.56 22.94 5.28
CA VAL A 18 -17.26 21.50 5.30
C VAL A 18 -15.76 21.22 5.48
N ARG A 19 -14.89 22.08 4.94
CA ARG A 19 -13.44 21.93 5.06
C ARG A 19 -12.94 22.23 6.47
N GLY A 20 -13.61 23.12 7.20
CA GLY A 20 -13.32 23.39 8.62
C GLY A 20 -13.95 22.38 9.59
N GLN A 21 -15.10 21.79 9.23
CA GLN A 21 -15.78 20.79 10.06
C GLN A 21 -15.09 19.41 10.05
N THR A 22 -14.43 19.06 8.95
CA THR A 22 -13.77 17.75 8.82
C THR A 22 -12.44 17.71 9.59
N PRO A 23 -12.18 16.66 10.40
CA PRO A 23 -10.93 16.57 11.15
C PRO A 23 -9.75 16.51 10.18
N LYS A 24 -8.69 17.26 10.49
CA LYS A 24 -7.49 17.32 9.65
C LYS A 24 -6.61 16.08 9.89
N VAL A 25 -6.86 15.02 9.13
CA VAL A 25 -6.04 13.80 9.19
C VAL A 25 -4.69 14.06 8.49
N ALA A 26 -3.59 13.84 9.21
CA ALA A 26 -2.24 13.88 8.66
C ALA A 26 -2.03 12.73 7.66
N LYS A 27 -1.20 12.96 6.63
CA LYS A 27 -0.85 11.88 5.70
C LYS A 27 0.05 10.90 6.42
N GLN A 28 -0.33 9.63 6.42
CA GLN A 28 0.55 8.56 6.86
C GLN A 28 1.74 8.40 5.89
N ASP A 29 2.91 8.10 6.45
CA ASP A 29 4.09 7.78 5.66
C ASP A 29 3.90 6.46 4.92
N LYS A 30 3.92 6.54 3.59
CA LYS A 30 3.82 5.39 2.69
C LYS A 30 5.12 5.24 1.92
N LYS A 31 5.61 4.01 1.80
CA LYS A 31 6.80 3.70 1.00
C LYS A 31 6.63 4.25 -0.42
N LYS A 32 7.66 4.90 -0.94
CA LYS A 32 7.65 5.45 -2.29
C LYS A 32 7.45 4.31 -3.30
N LYS A 33 6.44 4.44 -4.14
CA LYS A 33 6.25 3.52 -5.28
C LYS A 33 7.38 3.78 -6.28
N PRO A 34 8.06 2.75 -6.81
CA PRO A 34 9.02 2.94 -7.89
C PRO A 34 8.28 3.51 -9.11
N ARG A 35 8.99 4.30 -9.92
CA ARG A 35 8.46 4.99 -11.10
C ARG A 35 8.96 4.34 -12.39
N GLY A 36 8.34 4.69 -13.53
CA GLY A 36 8.78 4.27 -14.86
C GLY A 36 8.67 2.76 -15.10
N ARG A 37 9.72 2.16 -15.69
CA ARG A 37 9.74 0.76 -16.13
C ARG A 37 9.51 -0.23 -14.98
N ALA A 38 10.08 0.03 -13.81
CA ALA A 38 9.89 -0.81 -12.63
C ALA A 38 8.41 -0.84 -12.19
N HIS A 39 7.71 0.30 -12.25
CA HIS A 39 6.28 0.35 -11.95
C HIS A 39 5.45 -0.45 -12.94
N LYS A 40 5.75 -0.33 -14.24
CA LYS A 40 5.06 -1.05 -15.30
C LYS A 40 5.24 -2.56 -15.19
N ARG A 41 6.45 -3.03 -14.83
CA ARG A 41 6.70 -4.46 -14.57
C ARG A 41 5.84 -4.99 -13.42
N MET A 42 5.79 -4.29 -12.29
CA MET A 42 4.94 -4.70 -11.16
C MET A 42 3.45 -4.70 -11.54
N GLN A 43 2.99 -3.72 -12.33
CA GLN A 43 1.60 -3.65 -12.78
C GLN A 43 1.24 -4.80 -13.73
N TYR A 44 2.14 -5.16 -14.66
CA TYR A 44 1.97 -6.28 -15.56
C TYR A 44 1.89 -7.61 -14.79
N ASN A 45 2.85 -7.86 -13.90
CA ASN A 45 2.88 -9.07 -13.09
C ASN A 45 1.58 -9.22 -12.28
N ARG A 46 1.12 -8.15 -11.61
CA ARG A 46 -0.13 -8.16 -10.82
C ARG A 46 -1.40 -8.39 -11.65
N ARG A 47 -1.42 -7.99 -12.93
CA ARG A 47 -2.61 -8.09 -13.78
C ARG A 47 -2.70 -9.40 -14.54
N PHE A 48 -1.56 -9.96 -14.93
CA PHE A 48 -1.53 -11.04 -15.93
C PHE A 48 -0.77 -12.28 -15.47
N VAL A 49 0.30 -12.13 -14.68
CA VAL A 49 1.17 -13.26 -14.31
C VAL A 49 0.77 -13.87 -12.97
N THR A 50 0.55 -13.03 -11.96
CA THR A 50 0.20 -13.44 -10.59
C THR A 50 -1.30 -13.61 -10.39
N ALA A 51 -2.12 -12.96 -11.23
CA ALA A 51 -3.57 -13.07 -11.17
C ALA A 51 -4.03 -14.41 -11.78
N VAL A 52 -3.85 -15.50 -11.04
CA VAL A 52 -4.55 -16.76 -11.35
C VAL A 52 -6.03 -16.50 -11.10
N VAL A 53 -6.87 -16.74 -12.11
CA VAL A 53 -8.32 -16.66 -11.97
C VAL A 53 -8.73 -17.85 -11.11
N GLY A 54 -8.67 -17.67 -9.78
CA GLY A 54 -9.26 -18.63 -8.85
C GLY A 54 -10.73 -18.85 -9.20
N PHE A 55 -11.27 -20.02 -8.86
CA PHE A 55 -12.69 -20.32 -9.08
C PHE A 55 -13.56 -19.28 -8.36
N GLY A 56 -14.34 -18.51 -9.11
CA GLY A 56 -15.22 -17.45 -8.59
C GLY A 56 -15.23 -16.17 -9.43
N LYS A 57 -15.98 -15.18 -8.97
CA LYS A 57 -16.09 -13.87 -9.63
C LYS A 57 -14.78 -13.08 -9.46
N LYS A 58 -14.24 -12.53 -10.55
CA LYS A 58 -13.03 -11.69 -10.53
C LYS A 58 -13.25 -10.48 -9.61
N ARG A 59 -12.51 -10.42 -8.50
CA ARG A 59 -12.53 -9.29 -7.57
C ARG A 59 -11.75 -8.11 -8.13
N GLY A 60 -12.24 -6.90 -7.84
CA GLY A 60 -11.61 -5.65 -8.28
C GLY A 60 -10.35 -5.32 -7.46
N PRO A 61 -9.40 -4.55 -8.03
CA PRO A 61 -8.11 -4.25 -7.40
C PRO A 61 -8.17 -3.38 -6.13
N ASN A 62 -9.33 -2.85 -5.77
CA ASN A 62 -9.56 -2.02 -4.58
C ASN A 62 -10.79 -2.49 -3.81
N SER A 63 -11.05 -3.80 -3.77
CA SER A 63 -12.11 -4.38 -2.95
C SER A 63 -11.68 -4.34 -1.47
N SER A 64 -12.51 -3.75 -0.62
CA SER A 64 -12.26 -3.59 0.82
C SER A 64 -12.33 -4.89 1.61
N GLU A 65 -12.70 -6.01 0.98
CA GLU A 65 -12.79 -7.34 1.61
C GLU A 65 -11.43 -7.92 2.01
N ASN A 66 -10.31 -7.39 1.49
CA ASN A 66 -8.94 -7.90 1.76
C ASN A 66 -8.19 -7.15 2.88
N LEU A 67 -8.86 -6.36 3.73
CA LEU A 67 -8.21 -5.55 4.78
C LEU A 67 -7.88 -6.34 6.07
N CYS A 68 -7.53 -7.63 5.99
CA CYS A 68 -7.15 -8.42 7.18
C CYS A 68 -5.73 -9.00 7.17
N GLU A 69 -4.95 -8.94 6.08
CA GLU A 69 -3.59 -9.46 6.11
C GLU A 69 -2.56 -8.47 5.56
N GLU A 70 -1.41 -8.47 6.23
CA GLU A 70 -0.19 -7.71 5.97
C GLU A 70 -0.12 -6.30 6.57
N THR A 71 -0.21 -6.26 7.90
CA THR A 71 0.81 -5.48 8.63
C THR A 71 2.16 -6.06 8.26
N GLY A 72 3.05 -5.21 7.76
CA GLY A 72 4.36 -5.62 7.30
C GLY A 72 5.17 -6.24 8.43
N GLN A 73 5.44 -7.53 8.31
CA GLN A 73 6.74 -8.08 8.65
C GLN A 73 7.18 -8.90 7.45
N SER A 74 8.17 -8.37 6.73
CA SER A 74 9.13 -9.22 6.04
C SER A 74 9.72 -10.17 7.08
N SER A 75 9.09 -11.32 7.29
CA SER A 75 9.80 -12.47 7.80
C SER A 75 10.73 -12.89 6.68
N GLU A 76 11.96 -12.36 6.72
CA GLU A 76 13.07 -13.12 6.15
C GLU A 76 12.95 -14.54 6.73
N PRO A 77 13.08 -15.61 5.93
CA PRO A 77 13.25 -16.93 6.51
C PRO A 77 14.48 -16.84 7.39
N ALA A 78 14.28 -16.87 8.72
CA ALA A 78 15.36 -16.92 9.67
C ALA A 78 16.17 -18.17 9.36
N LEU A 79 17.29 -18.03 8.65
CA LEU A 79 18.29 -19.07 8.60
C LEU A 79 18.75 -19.24 10.05
N PRO A 80 18.54 -20.42 10.66
CA PRO A 80 18.88 -20.62 12.05
C PRO A 80 20.36 -20.30 12.22
N GLY A 81 20.62 -19.37 13.14
CA GLY A 81 21.86 -18.60 13.20
C GLY A 81 23.13 -19.44 13.14
N ASN A 82 24.14 -18.87 12.50
CA ASN A 82 25.56 -19.18 12.66
C ASN A 82 25.90 -20.67 12.88
N PHE A 83 25.28 -21.57 12.13
CA PHE A 83 25.80 -22.92 11.98
C PHE A 83 27.05 -22.80 11.12
N SER A 84 28.21 -22.66 11.78
CA SER A 84 29.49 -22.72 11.09
C SER A 84 29.53 -24.00 10.24
N ALA A 85 30.12 -23.93 9.04
CA ALA A 85 30.25 -25.08 8.15
C ALA A 85 30.90 -26.29 8.87
N LEU A 86 31.72 -26.02 9.90
CA LEU A 86 32.34 -27.00 10.78
C LEU A 86 31.34 -27.77 11.67
N ARG A 87 30.20 -27.18 12.05
CA ARG A 87 29.14 -27.84 12.82
C ARG A 87 28.33 -28.81 11.96
N ILE A 88 28.09 -28.45 10.69
CA ILE A 88 27.41 -29.34 9.72
C ILE A 88 28.33 -30.54 9.39
N LEU A 89 29.62 -30.31 9.14
CA LEU A 89 30.59 -31.39 8.88
C LEU A 89 30.82 -32.31 10.10
N ARG A 90 30.64 -31.82 11.33
CA ARG A 90 30.73 -32.64 12.55
C ARG A 90 29.54 -33.58 12.73
N LEU A 91 28.34 -33.24 12.24
CA LEU A 91 27.17 -34.12 12.29
C LEU A 91 27.23 -35.24 11.25
N TYR A 92 27.89 -35.03 10.11
CA TYR A 92 28.08 -36.06 9.08
C TYR A 92 29.20 -37.08 9.38
N ARG A 93 30.02 -36.85 10.42
CA ARG A 93 31.13 -37.76 10.81
C ARG A 93 30.76 -38.74 11.93
N GLY A 94 29.55 -38.67 12.48
CA GLY A 94 29.12 -39.45 13.65
C GLY A 94 28.04 -40.49 13.37
N GLN A 95 27.97 -41.01 12.15
CA GLN A 95 27.07 -42.10 11.75
C GLN A 95 27.95 -43.31 11.39
N GLU A 96 28.38 -44.04 12.41
CA GLU A 96 28.58 -45.50 12.33
C GLU A 96 27.72 -46.14 13.41
#